data_AF-A0A3N1W1J6-F1
#
_entry.id   AF-A0A3N1W1J6-F1
#
_cell.length_a   1.000
_cell.length_b   1.000
_cell.length_c   1.000
_cell.angle_alpha   90.00
_cell.angle_beta   90.00
_cell.angle_gamma   90.00
#
_symmetry.space_group_name_H-M   'P 1'
#
loop_
_entity.id
_entity.type
_entity.pdbx_description
1 polymer ?
#
loop_
_entity_poly.entity_id
_entity_poly.type
_entity_poly.pdbx_seq_one_letter_code
_entity_poly.pdbx_strand_id
1 'polypeptide(L)'
;MLIGNTDMHHGNLSFISDRGRPYHLAPAYDILPMGLAPRTGGAIVNELRAASLPDVISRDIWQEALELAESFFAAVSSCNRFSAHFAPCLEALRRHLDEASLRIARQG
;
A
#
# COMPACT_ATOMS: atom_id res chain seq x y z
N MET A 1 0.88 -5.57 -0.76
CA MET A 1 -0.38 -4.93 -1.21
C MET A 1 -0.04 -3.66 -1.99
N LEU A 2 -0.95 -3.04 -2.74
CA LEU A 2 -0.67 -2.08 -3.84
C LEU A 2 0.37 -0.96 -3.60
N ILE A 3 0.60 -0.55 -2.35
CA ILE A 3 1.68 0.40 -2.00
C ILE A 3 2.93 -0.23 -1.37
N GLY A 4 3.07 -1.56 -1.40
CA GLY A 4 4.13 -2.29 -0.72
C GLY A 4 3.97 -2.41 0.81
N ASN A 5 2.77 -2.25 1.39
CA ASN A 5 2.59 -2.53 2.82
C ASN A 5 2.78 -4.03 3.09
N THR A 6 3.84 -4.37 3.83
CA THR A 6 4.21 -5.74 4.23
C THR A 6 4.06 -5.98 5.73
N ASP A 7 3.61 -4.98 6.49
CA ASP A 7 3.51 -5.02 7.95
C ASP A 7 2.04 -4.92 8.41
N MET A 8 1.13 -5.48 7.62
CA MET A 8 -0.28 -5.58 8.01
C MET A 8 -0.47 -6.80 8.92
N HIS A 9 -0.64 -6.57 10.22
CA HIS A 9 -0.91 -7.60 11.22
C HIS A 9 -2.18 -7.27 12.02
N HIS A 10 -2.65 -8.17 12.89
CA HIS A 10 -3.89 -7.98 13.68
C HIS A 10 -3.87 -6.75 14.61
N GLY A 11 -2.71 -6.14 14.84
CA GLY A 11 -2.58 -4.90 15.60
C GLY A 11 -2.95 -3.65 14.81
N ASN A 12 -3.01 -3.75 13.48
CA ASN A 12 -3.38 -2.66 12.57
C ASN A 12 -4.86 -2.74 12.13
N LEU A 13 -5.64 -3.58 12.83
CA LEU A 13 -7.08 -3.71 12.67
C LEU A 13 -7.72 -3.51 14.04
N SER A 14 -8.67 -2.61 14.14
CA SER A 14 -9.38 -2.37 15.39
C SER A 14 -10.85 -2.13 15.16
N PHE A 15 -11.61 -2.35 16.24
CA PHE A 15 -13.01 -2.03 16.29
C PHE A 15 -13.24 -0.98 17.36
N ILE A 16 -14.08 -0.01 17.05
CA ILE A 16 -14.44 1.10 17.94
C ILE A 16 -15.91 1.00 18.34
N SER A 17 -16.23 1.51 19.53
CA SER A 17 -17.60 1.68 19.97
C SER A 17 -17.70 2.72 21.09
N ASP A 18 -18.72 3.57 21.00
CA ASP A 18 -19.01 4.58 22.01
C ASP A 18 -19.93 4.06 23.13
N ARG A 19 -20.68 2.98 22.91
CA ARG A 19 -21.74 2.50 23.82
C ARG A 19 -21.76 0.98 24.05
N GLY A 20 -20.69 0.27 23.68
CA GLY A 20 -20.66 -1.19 23.66
C GLY A 20 -21.21 -1.77 22.35
N ARG A 21 -21.65 -3.03 22.33
CA ARG A 21 -22.00 -3.71 21.08
C ARG A 21 -23.18 -3.04 20.34
N PRO A 22 -23.21 -3.03 18.99
CA PRO A 22 -22.21 -3.62 18.08
C PRO A 22 -20.95 -2.76 17.92
N TYR A 23 -19.82 -3.39 17.57
CA TYR A 23 -18.58 -2.66 17.29
C TYR A 23 -18.49 -2.33 15.80
N HIS A 24 -17.99 -1.13 15.48
CA HIS A 24 -17.71 -0.71 14.11
C HIS A 24 -16.24 -0.89 13.80
N LEU A 25 -15.90 -1.22 12.55
CA LEU A 25 -14.51 -1.23 12.13
C LEU A 25 -13.93 0.19 12.22
N ALA A 26 -12.75 0.34 12.81
CA ALA A 26 -12.04 1.60 12.82
C ALA A 26 -11.62 1.99 11.39
N PRO A 27 -11.51 3.29 11.07
CA PRO A 27 -10.89 3.73 9.82
C PRO A 27 -9.50 3.11 9.65
N ALA A 28 -9.06 2.92 8.40
CA ALA A 28 -7.72 2.42 8.15
C ALA A 28 -6.65 3.34 8.77
N TYR A 29 -5.69 2.75 9.46
CA TYR A 29 -4.55 3.43 10.07
C TYR A 29 -3.28 2.60 9.87
N ASP A 30 -2.12 3.22 10.09
CA ASP A 30 -0.81 2.59 9.92
C ASP A 30 -0.60 1.90 8.55
N ILE A 31 -0.99 2.62 7.50
CA ILE A 31 -0.89 2.17 6.11
C ILE A 31 0.36 2.79 5.49
N LEU A 32 1.49 2.08 5.60
CA LEU A 32 2.80 2.53 5.13
C LEU A 32 3.42 1.55 4.12
N PRO A 33 4.25 2.02 3.17
CA PRO A 33 4.93 1.19 2.18
C PRO A 33 6.13 0.43 2.79
N MET A 34 5.90 -0.35 3.85
CA MET A 34 6.95 -0.97 4.67
C MET A 34 7.87 -1.94 3.92
N GLY A 35 7.49 -2.38 2.71
CA GLY A 35 8.38 -3.11 1.82
C GLY A 35 9.63 -2.33 1.41
N LEU A 36 9.60 -1.00 1.48
CA LEU A 36 10.74 -0.09 1.24
C LEU A 36 11.50 0.26 2.52
N ALA A 37 11.06 -0.21 3.69
CA ALA A 37 11.77 0.06 4.93
C ALA A 37 13.18 -0.56 4.90
N PRO A 38 14.20 0.16 5.40
CA PRO A 38 15.55 -0.40 5.51
C PRO A 38 15.55 -1.70 6.32
N ARG A 39 16.42 -2.64 5.93
CA ARG A 39 16.60 -3.89 6.69
C ARG A 39 17.27 -3.59 8.03
N THR A 40 17.16 -4.52 9.00
CA THR A 40 17.81 -4.41 10.33
C THR A 40 19.31 -4.12 10.25
N GLY A 41 20.01 -4.56 9.19
CA GLY A 41 21.42 -4.26 8.95
C GLY A 41 21.71 -2.93 8.25
N GLY A 42 20.71 -2.05 8.07
CA GLY A 42 20.86 -0.75 7.40
C GLY A 42 20.81 -0.78 5.87
N ALA A 43 20.63 -1.96 5.26
CA ALA A 43 20.51 -2.08 3.81
C ALA A 43 19.27 -1.34 3.30
N ILE A 44 19.49 -0.43 2.34
CA ILE A 44 18.43 0.31 1.66
C ILE A 44 17.69 -0.63 0.71
N VAL A 45 16.36 -0.50 0.69
CA VAL A 45 15.48 -1.29 -0.19
C VAL A 45 14.77 -0.36 -1.15
N ASN A 46 15.00 -0.55 -2.44
CA ASN A 46 14.41 0.23 -3.53
C ASN A 46 13.73 -0.70 -4.56
N GLU A 47 13.20 -1.83 -4.08
CA GLU A 47 12.46 -2.80 -4.87
C GLU A 47 11.29 -3.32 -4.04
N LEU A 48 10.16 -3.56 -4.71
CA LEU A 48 8.97 -4.16 -4.12
C LEU A 48 8.71 -5.51 -4.76
N ARG A 49 8.34 -6.50 -3.95
CA ARG A 49 7.83 -7.78 -4.47
C ARG A 49 6.52 -7.53 -5.19
N ALA A 50 6.24 -8.32 -6.23
CA ALA A 50 4.99 -8.24 -6.98
C ALA A 50 3.77 -8.28 -6.04
N ALA A 51 2.75 -7.46 -6.34
CA ALA A 51 1.55 -7.39 -5.52
C ALA A 51 0.84 -8.75 -5.46
N SER A 52 0.49 -9.22 -4.26
CA SER A 52 -0.46 -10.31 -4.12
C SER A 52 -1.86 -9.76 -4.41
N LEU A 53 -2.58 -10.37 -5.35
CA LEU A 53 -3.94 -10.00 -5.75
C LEU A 53 -4.83 -11.26 -5.64
N PRO A 54 -5.22 -11.69 -4.42
CA PRO A 54 -6.05 -12.87 -4.25
C PRO A 54 -7.37 -12.79 -5.04
N ASP A 55 -7.73 -13.88 -5.73
CA ASP A 55 -8.94 -13.96 -6.56
C ASP A 55 -10.25 -13.92 -5.75
N VAL A 56 -10.18 -14.09 -4.42
CA VAL A 56 -11.33 -13.93 -3.51
C VAL A 56 -11.81 -12.47 -3.42
N ILE A 57 -10.95 -11.51 -3.77
CA ILE A 57 -11.29 -10.09 -3.79
C ILE A 57 -11.75 -9.72 -5.19
N SER A 58 -12.93 -9.10 -5.30
CA SER A 58 -13.49 -8.72 -6.59
C SER A 58 -12.65 -7.66 -7.29
N ARG A 59 -12.77 -7.62 -8.62
CA ARG A 59 -12.12 -6.61 -9.46
C ARG A 59 -12.51 -5.18 -9.05
N ASP A 60 -13.77 -4.94 -8.70
CA ASP A 60 -14.24 -3.61 -8.32
C ASP A 60 -13.54 -3.10 -7.05
N ILE A 61 -13.37 -3.96 -6.05
CA ILE A 61 -12.60 -3.63 -4.84
C ILE A 61 -11.14 -3.35 -5.19
N TRP A 62 -10.55 -4.12 -6.10
CA TRP A 62 -9.19 -3.87 -6.58
C TRP A 62 -9.06 -2.53 -7.30
N GLN A 63 -10.07 -2.14 -8.08
CA GLN A 63 -10.09 -0.86 -8.78
C GLN A 63 -10.18 0.31 -7.80
N GLU A 64 -11.05 0.24 -6.80
CA GLU A 64 -11.13 1.24 -5.72
C GLU A 64 -9.81 1.34 -4.95
N ALA A 65 -9.20 0.21 -4.60
CA ALA A 65 -7.91 0.18 -3.90
C ALA A 65 -6.77 0.76 -4.77
N LEU A 66 -6.81 0.55 -6.09
CA LEU A 66 -5.85 1.11 -7.03
C LEU A 66 -5.96 2.63 -7.11
N GLU A 67 -7.17 3.19 -7.13
CA GLU A 67 -7.38 4.65 -7.12
C GLU A 67 -6.80 5.31 -5.86
N LEU A 68 -6.97 4.67 -4.69
CA LEU A 68 -6.34 5.12 -3.45
C LEU A 68 -4.82 5.04 -3.50
N ALA A 69 -4.27 3.97 -4.08
CA ALA A 69 -2.83 3.78 -4.21
C ALA A 69 -2.19 4.79 -5.18
N GLU A 70 -2.88 5.13 -6.28
CA GLU A 70 -2.47 6.18 -7.22
C GLU A 70 -2.52 7.56 -6.55
N SER A 71 -3.55 7.84 -5.76
CA SER A 71 -3.66 9.09 -4.99
C SER A 71 -2.51 9.24 -3.99
N PHE A 72 -2.16 8.14 -3.29
CA PHE A 72 -1.00 8.09 -2.42
C PHE A 72 0.31 8.36 -3.20
N PHE A 73 0.51 7.69 -4.34
CA PHE A 73 1.70 7.90 -5.17
C PHE A 73 1.83 9.36 -5.65
N ALA A 74 0.73 9.98 -6.07
CA ALA A 74 0.70 11.38 -6.48
C ALA A 74 1.07 12.34 -5.34
N ALA A 75 0.53 12.11 -4.14
CA ALA A 75 0.84 12.90 -2.95
C ALA A 75 2.31 12.77 -2.54
N VAL A 76 2.87 11.56 -2.59
CA VAL A 76 4.29 11.32 -2.23
C VAL A 76 5.21 11.90 -3.30
N SER A 77 4.88 11.75 -4.58
CA SER A 77 5.69 12.27 -5.71
C SER A 77 5.72 13.80 -5.79
N SER A 78 4.67 14.47 -5.29
CA SER A 78 4.62 15.95 -5.20
C SER A 78 5.23 16.49 -3.90
N CYS A 79 5.64 15.62 -2.97
CA CYS A 79 6.19 16.03 -1.69
C CYS A 79 7.67 16.43 -1.79
N ASN A 80 7.95 17.71 -1.60
CA ASN A 80 9.31 18.27 -1.62
C ASN A 80 10.17 17.95 -0.38
N ARG A 81 9.64 17.17 0.57
CA ARG A 81 10.33 16.81 1.82
C ARG A 81 11.23 15.59 1.68
N PHE A 82 11.10 14.84 0.59
CA PHE A 82 11.96 13.68 0.32
C PHE A 82 13.34 14.13 -0.15
N SER A 83 14.37 13.46 0.36
CA SER A 83 15.72 13.62 -0.18
C SER A 83 15.82 13.03 -1.59
N ALA A 84 16.80 13.49 -2.37
CA ALA A 84 17.08 12.92 -3.70
C ALA A 84 17.37 11.40 -3.65
N HIS A 85 17.92 10.90 -2.54
CA HIS A 85 18.17 9.47 -2.34
C HIS A 85 16.89 8.61 -2.22
N PHE A 86 15.72 9.23 -2.08
CA PHE A 86 14.44 8.52 -2.06
C PHE A 86 13.85 8.30 -3.46
N ALA A 87 14.38 8.97 -4.50
CA ALA A 87 13.88 8.83 -5.88
C ALA A 87 13.79 7.37 -6.36
N PRO A 88 14.79 6.48 -6.10
CA PRO A 88 14.69 5.07 -6.49
C PRO A 88 13.50 4.33 -5.84
N CYS A 89 13.09 4.73 -4.63
CA CYS A 89 11.93 4.15 -3.96
C CYS A 89 10.61 4.56 -4.64
N LEU A 90 10.52 5.81 -5.12
CA LEU A 90 9.37 6.29 -5.88
C LEU A 90 9.27 5.59 -7.24
N GLU A 91 10.39 5.41 -7.93
CA GLU A 91 10.44 4.65 -9.19
C GLU A 91 9.99 3.20 -8.98
N ALA A 92 10.43 2.57 -7.89
CA ALA A 92 10.01 1.23 -7.52
C ALA A 92 8.50 1.14 -7.25
N LEU A 93 7.93 2.12 -6.55
CA LEU A 93 6.51 2.20 -6.28
C LEU A 93 5.69 2.42 -7.56
N ARG A 94 6.16 3.29 -8.48
CA ARG A 94 5.51 3.50 -9.78
C ARG A 94 5.45 2.22 -10.60
N ARG A 95 6.59 1.54 -10.78
CA ARG A 95 6.66 0.26 -11.52
C ARG A 95 5.74 -0.79 -10.89
N HIS A 96 5.72 -0.86 -9.57
CA HIS A 96 4.85 -1.79 -8.84
C HIS A 96 3.36 -1.52 -9.09
N LEU A 97 2.93 -0.25 -9.13
CA LEU A 97 1.55 0.14 -9.44
C LEU A 97 1.19 -0.14 -10.90
N ASP A 98 2.10 0.12 -11.85
CA ASP A 98 1.88 -0.18 -13.26
C ASP A 98 1.65 -1.68 -13.48
N GLU A 99 2.50 -2.52 -12.89
CA GLU A 99 2.36 -3.98 -12.95
C GLU A 99 1.05 -4.47 -12.32
N ALA A 100 0.68 -3.91 -11.17
CA ALA A 100 -0.55 -4.26 -10.48
C ALA A 100 -1.79 -3.85 -11.28
N SER A 101 -1.80 -2.64 -11.84
CA SER A 101 -2.88 -2.12 -12.70
C SER A 101 -3.13 -3.01 -13.91
N LEU A 102 -2.05 -3.42 -14.60
CA LEU A 102 -2.15 -4.36 -15.73
C LEU A 102 -2.69 -5.73 -15.33
N ARG A 103 -2.44 -6.19 -14.10
CA ARG A 103 -2.97 -7.47 -13.60
C ARG A 103 -4.44 -7.37 -13.20
N ILE A 104 -4.83 -6.28 -12.53
CA ILE A 104 -6.23 -6.00 -12.17
C ILE A 104 -7.10 -5.87 -13.42
N ALA A 105 -6.60 -5.20 -14.46
CA ALA A 105 -7.31 -5.05 -15.73
C ALA A 105 -7.55 -6.38 -16.46
N ARG A 106 -6.73 -7.41 -16.19
CA ARG A 106 -6.82 -8.75 -16.81
C ARG A 106 -7.67 -9.74 -16.02
N GLN A 107 -8.04 -9.44 -14.77
CA GLN A 107 -9.02 -10.22 -14.01
C GLN A 107 -10.42 -9.92 -14.58
N GLY A 108 -10.76 -10.58 -15.69
CA GLY A 108 -12.06 -10.54 -16.37
C GLY A 108 -12.74 -11.89 -16.27
#